data_AF-A0A961PNR9-F1
#
_entry.id   AF-A0A961PNR9-F1
#
_cell.length_a   1.000
_cell.length_b   1.000
_cell.length_c   1.000
_cell.angle_alpha   90.00
_cell.angle_beta   90.00
_cell.angle_gamma   90.00
#
_symmetry.space_group_name_H-M   'P 1'
#
loop_
_entity.id
_entity.type
_entity.pdbx_description
1 polymer ?
#
loop_
_entity_poly.entity_id
_entity_poly.type
_entity_poly.pdbx_seq_one_letter_code
_entity_poly.pdbx_strand_id
1 'polypeptide(L)'
;FDVYQLLAFGVLGWILRVLAFPTAPLVLGIVLGPLIEENFRRSLMLSRGDYTTFLTRPISAGLLLAIVAILVAQLVVPWLNRRQQVR
;
A
#
# COMPACT_ATOMS: atom_id res chain seq x y z
N PHE A 1 -23.35 -13.58 -19.23
CA PHE A 1 -22.52 -12.77 -18.32
C PHE A 1 -21.15 -13.40 -18.13
N ASP A 2 -21.06 -14.72 -18.05
CA ASP A 2 -19.82 -15.48 -17.78
C ASP A 2 -18.73 -15.24 -18.84
N VAL A 3 -19.10 -15.14 -20.12
CA VAL A 3 -18.13 -14.88 -21.22
C VAL A 3 -17.47 -13.51 -21.08
N TYR A 4 -18.22 -12.47 -20.73
CA TYR A 4 -17.68 -11.12 -20.52
C TYR A 4 -16.78 -11.07 -19.28
N GLN A 5 -17.13 -11.82 -18.23
CA GLN A 5 -16.35 -11.89 -17.00
C GLN A 5 -15.05 -12.66 -17.21
N LEU A 6 -15.09 -13.75 -17.97
CA LEU A 6 -13.91 -14.50 -18.40
C LEU A 6 -12.98 -13.62 -19.25
N LEU A 7 -13.54 -12.85 -20.18
CA LEU A 7 -12.78 -11.87 -20.95
C LEU A 7 -12.13 -10.80 -20.05
N ALA A 8 -12.86 -10.25 -19.09
CA ALA A 8 -12.35 -9.26 -18.16
C ALA A 8 -11.20 -9.80 -17.30
N PHE A 9 -11.36 -10.98 -16.70
CA PHE A 9 -10.29 -11.62 -15.91
C PHE A 9 -9.11 -12.07 -16.79
N GLY A 10 -9.36 -12.49 -18.03
CA GLY A 10 -8.32 -12.83 -18.99
C GLY A 10 -7.46 -11.62 -19.38
N VAL A 11 -8.11 -10.47 -19.66
CA VAL A 11 -7.41 -9.20 -19.92
C VAL A 11 -6.65 -8.73 -18.69
N LEU A 12 -7.25 -8.80 -17.50
CA LEU A 12 -6.61 -8.41 -16.24
C LEU A 12 -5.38 -9.27 -15.96
N GLY A 13 -5.47 -10.60 -16.13
CA GLY A 13 -4.33 -11.50 -16.00
C GLY A 13 -3.23 -11.24 -17.02
N TRP A 14 -3.59 -10.90 -18.26
CA TRP A 14 -2.63 -10.52 -19.29
C TRP A 14 -1.90 -9.21 -18.94
N ILE A 15 -2.61 -8.19 -18.47
CA ILE A 15 -2.02 -6.93 -17.99
C ILE A 15 -1.03 -7.18 -16.86
N LEU A 16 -1.43 -7.96 -15.85
CA LEU A 16 -0.56 -8.26 -14.70
C LEU A 16 0.73 -8.97 -15.13
N ARG A 17 0.64 -9.86 -16.12
CA ARG A 17 1.80 -10.53 -16.71
C ARG A 17 2.71 -9.56 -17.48
N VAL A 18 2.14 -8.64 -18.27
CA VAL A 18 2.91 -7.63 -19.02
C VAL A 18 3.62 -6.65 -18.08
N LEU A 19 3.00 -6.27 -16.97
CA LEU A 19 3.63 -5.40 -15.96
C LEU A 19 4.68 -6.13 -15.11
N ALA A 20 4.95 -7.41 -15.39
CA ALA A 20 5.87 -8.26 -14.63
C ALA A 20 5.60 -8.19 -13.11
N PHE A 21 4.33 -8.04 -12.72
CA PHE A 21 3.99 -7.99 -11.31
C PHE A 21 4.38 -9.32 -10.68
N PRO A 22 5.18 -9.30 -9.60
CA PRO A 22 5.54 -10.53 -8.95
C PRO A 22 4.26 -11.14 -8.36
N THR A 23 4.11 -12.46 -8.49
CA THR A 23 2.95 -13.18 -7.96
C THR A 23 2.88 -13.10 -6.44
N ALA A 24 4.03 -12.98 -5.77
CA ALA A 24 4.12 -12.88 -4.31
C ALA A 24 3.36 -11.65 -3.73
N PRO A 25 3.62 -10.39 -4.14
CA PRO A 25 2.83 -9.23 -3.74
C PRO A 25 1.32 -9.35 -3.99
N LEU A 26 0.92 -9.99 -5.10
CA LEU A 26 -0.51 -10.18 -5.42
C LEU A 26 -1.18 -11.10 -4.39
N VAL A 27 -0.56 -12.25 -4.09
CA VAL A 27 -1.05 -13.19 -3.07
C VAL A 27 -1.02 -12.54 -1.68
N LEU A 28 0.07 -11.82 -1.36
CA LEU A 28 0.19 -11.08 -0.11
C LEU A 28 -0.93 -10.04 0.02
N GLY A 29 -1.24 -9.28 -1.02
CA GLY A 29 -2.35 -8.32 -1.01
C GLY A 29 -3.70 -8.99 -0.74
N ILE A 30 -3.95 -10.16 -1.34
CA ILE A 30 -5.19 -10.93 -1.13
C ILE A 30 -5.31 -11.42 0.32
N VAL A 31 -4.22 -11.88 0.92
CA VAL A 31 -4.23 -12.39 2.31
C VAL A 31 -4.21 -11.26 3.33
N LEU A 32 -3.40 -10.23 3.10
CA LEU A 32 -3.23 -9.10 4.02
C LEU A 32 -4.41 -8.13 3.95
N GLY A 33 -5.12 -8.04 2.82
CA GLY A 33 -6.26 -7.13 2.67
C GLY A 33 -7.32 -7.31 3.77
N PRO A 34 -7.88 -8.51 3.96
CA PRO A 34 -8.84 -8.78 5.04
C PRO A 34 -8.27 -8.50 6.44
N LEU A 35 -7.00 -8.86 6.67
CA LEU A 35 -6.33 -8.63 7.95
C LEU A 35 -6.17 -7.13 8.24
N ILE A 36 -5.82 -6.33 7.23
CA ILE A 36 -5.70 -4.87 7.35
C ILE A 36 -7.06 -4.25 7.64
N GLU A 37 -8.09 -4.63 6.88
CA GLU A 37 -9.46 -4.13 7.07
C GLU A 37 -10.01 -4.47 8.46
N GLU A 38 -9.81 -5.71 8.93
CA GLU A 38 -10.25 -6.14 10.26
C GLU A 38 -9.55 -5.35 11.37
N ASN A 39 -8.22 -5.20 11.29
CA ASN A 39 -7.45 -4.44 12.28
C ASN A 39 -7.75 -2.94 12.23
N PHE A 40 -8.00 -2.39 11.05
CA PHE A 40 -8.41 -1.00 10.87
C PHE A 40 -9.78 -0.76 11.51
N ARG A 41 -10.76 -1.60 11.18
CA ARG A 41 -12.10 -1.56 11.77
C ARG A 41 -12.07 -1.73 13.28
N ARG A 42 -11.30 -2.68 13.79
CA ARG A 42 -11.12 -2.91 15.23
C ARG A 42 -10.52 -1.68 15.92
N SER A 43 -9.49 -1.08 15.33
CA SER A 43 -8.87 0.15 15.84
C SER A 43 -9.87 1.31 15.90
N LEU A 44 -10.69 1.47 14.86
CA LEU A 44 -11.73 2.50 14.82
C LEU A 44 -12.87 2.25 15.83
N MET A 45 -13.30 1.00 15.99
CA MET A 45 -14.30 0.64 17.00
C MET A 45 -13.80 0.95 18.41
N LEU A 46 -12.54 0.61 18.73
CA LEU A 46 -11.91 0.94 20.01
C LEU A 46 -11.76 2.45 20.21
N SER A 47 -11.58 3.19 19.12
CA SER A 47 -11.43 4.66 19.12
C SER A 47 -12.78 5.39 19.04
N ARG A 48 -13.91 4.69 19.10
CA ARG A 48 -15.26 5.25 18.94
C ARG A 48 -15.45 6.05 17.65
N GLY A 49 -14.76 5.66 16.58
CA GLY A 49 -14.80 6.33 15.28
C GLY A 49 -13.93 7.59 15.17
N ASP A 50 -13.11 7.90 16.18
CA ASP A 50 -12.24 9.07 16.14
C ASP A 50 -10.90 8.80 15.45
N TYR A 51 -10.76 9.31 14.22
CA TYR A 51 -9.54 9.23 13.42
C TYR A 51 -8.35 9.98 14.04
N THR A 52 -8.59 10.93 14.96
CA THR A 52 -7.51 11.64 15.66
C THR A 52 -6.73 10.71 16.60
N THR A 53 -7.29 9.54 16.93
CA THR A 53 -6.63 8.53 17.78
C THR A 53 -5.31 8.02 17.19
N PHE A 54 -5.16 8.05 15.86
CA PHE A 54 -3.91 7.69 15.20
C PHE A 54 -2.79 8.73 15.41
N LEU A 55 -3.14 9.99 15.69
CA LEU A 55 -2.21 11.08 15.97
C LEU A 55 -1.99 11.30 17.47
N THR A 56 -3.00 11.04 18.30
CA THR A 56 -2.91 11.21 19.77
C THR A 56 -2.19 10.04 20.45
N ARG A 57 -2.19 8.84 19.86
CA ARG A 57 -1.39 7.71 20.37
C ARG A 57 0.07 7.85 19.92
N PRO A 58 1.03 8.01 20.85
CA PRO A 58 2.43 8.32 20.51
C PRO A 58 3.12 7.24 19.67
N ILE A 59 2.77 5.96 19.88
CA ILE A 59 3.31 4.83 19.09
C ILE A 59 2.78 4.87 17.65
N SER A 60 1.47 5.13 17.47
CA SER A 60 0.84 5.22 16.16
C SER A 60 1.40 6.42 15.37
N ALA A 61 1.48 7.58 16.02
CA ALA A 61 2.03 8.79 15.42
C ALA A 61 3.51 8.60 15.03
N GLY A 62 4.32 7.97 15.89
CA GLY A 62 5.72 7.66 15.58
C GLY A 62 5.88 6.73 14.37
N LEU A 63 5.06 5.67 14.28
CA LEU A 63 5.06 4.76 13.13
C LEU A 63 4.61 5.46 11.84
N LEU A 64 3.57 6.28 11.89
CA LEU A 64 3.11 7.06 10.74
C LEU A 64 4.19 8.02 10.25
N LEU A 65 4.86 8.73 11.16
CA LEU A 65 5.97 9.62 10.82
C LEU A 65 7.14 8.84 10.18
N ALA A 66 7.48 7.67 10.70
CA ALA A 66 8.53 6.82 10.13
C ALA A 66 8.17 6.37 8.70
N ILE A 67 6.93 5.92 8.47
CA ILE A 67 6.46 5.52 7.14
C ILE A 67 6.55 6.69 6.16
N VAL A 68 6.03 7.86 6.55
CA VAL A 68 6.08 9.07 5.71
C VAL A 68 7.53 9.47 5.42
N ALA A 69 8.41 9.44 6.43
CA ALA A 69 9.83 9.77 6.25
C ALA A 69 10.53 8.82 5.27
N ILE A 70 10.25 7.51 5.34
CA ILE A 70 10.81 6.51 4.42
C ILE A 70 10.31 6.74 3.00
N LEU A 71 9.01 6.97 2.81
CA LEU A 71 8.42 7.23 1.50
C LEU A 71 9.00 8.49 0.86
N VAL A 72 9.13 9.57 1.64
CA VAL A 72 9.74 10.82 1.18
C VAL A 72 11.22 10.62 0.84
N ALA A 73 11.97 9.90 1.68
CA ALA A 73 13.37 9.60 1.41
C ALA A 73 13.53 8.80 0.10
N GLN A 74 12.71 7.78 -0.14
CA GLN A 74 12.75 6.99 -1.38
C GLN A 74 12.41 7.82 -2.62
N LEU A 75 11.58 8.86 -2.52
CA LEU A 75 11.24 9.72 -3.65
C LEU A 75 12.29 10.83 -3.88
N VAL A 76 12.78 11.45 -2.82
CA VAL A 76 13.67 12.63 -2.88
C VAL A 76 15.14 12.25 -3.10
N VAL A 77 15.64 11.20 -2.45
CA VAL A 77 17.04 10.76 -2.58
C VAL A 77 17.43 10.42 -4.03
N PRO A 78 16.67 9.63 -4.81
CA PRO A 78 17.03 9.38 -6.20
C PRO A 78 16.89 10.62 -7.09
N TRP A 79 15.98 11.55 -6.76
CA TRP A 79 15.86 12.82 -7.48
C TRP A 79 17.07 13.74 -7.24
N LEU A 80 17.60 13.75 -6.02
CA LEU A 80 18.80 14.52 -5.66
C LEU A 80 20.09 13.87 -6.19
N ASN A 81 20.21 12.54 -6.13
CA ASN A 81 21.38 11.80 -6.63
C ASN A 81 21.47 11.81 -8.17
N ARG A 82 20.35 11.94 -8.89
CA ARG A 82 20.37 12.13 -10.36
C ARG A 82 21.08 13.42 -10.79
N ARG A 83 21.23 14.42 -9.91
CA ARG A 83 22.00 15.64 -10.20
C ARG A 83 23.51 15.47 -10.09
N GLN A 84 24.00 14.36 -9.53
CA GLN A 84 25.43 14.12 -9.31
C GLN A 84 26.11 13.24 -10.37
N GLN A 85 25.35 12.56 -11.23
CA GLN A 85 25.94 11.75 -12.33
C GLN A 85 26.26 12.54 -13.62
N VAL A 86 26.03 13.86 -13.63
CA VAL A 86 26.31 14.75 -14.78
C VAL A 86 27.47 15.72 -14.48
N ARG A 87 28.25 15.49 -13.40
CA ARG A 87 29.49 16.23 -13.14
C ARG A 87 30.70 15.31 -13.24
#